data_AF-A0A2V9BTX6-F1
#
_entry.id   AF-A0A2V9BTX6-F1
#
_cell.length_a   1.000
_cell.length_b   1.000
_cell.length_c   1.000
_cell.angle_alpha   90.00
_cell.angle_beta   90.00
_cell.angle_gamma   90.00
#
_symmetry.space_group_name_H-M   'P 1'
#
loop_
_entity.id
_entity.type
_entity.pdbx_description
1 polymer ?
#
loop_
_entity_poly.entity_id
_entity_poly.type
_entity_poly.pdbx_seq_one_letter_code
_entity_poly.pdbx_strand_id
1 'polypeptide(L)'
;MAGVKTDLAPRATPRQLGYRMPAEWEPHAATWIAWPHERTDWPGKFAPIPWVYGEIVRRLSRVERVRILVENPDAEDTARRALLKCGANLDPVDFYRVPTNRSWTRDYAPIFVKNNSGQIGITNWRFNGWAKYDDWKSDDAVAASLTQRLKLPAWEPSLHSRRVVLEGGSIDVNGCGALLTTEECLLSPVQARNPGLSREDLRQIFRDYLGVEHVLWLKNGIAGDDTHGHVDDLARFVDPT
;
A
#
# COMPACT_ATOMS: atom_id res chain seq x y z
N MET A 1 -6.28 38.91 9.36
CA MET A 1 -6.20 38.04 10.55
C MET A 1 -4.95 37.19 10.42
N ALA A 2 -4.05 37.30 11.38
CA ALA A 2 -2.76 36.60 11.36
C ALA A 2 -2.98 35.08 11.43
N GLY A 3 -2.39 34.35 10.49
CA GLY A 3 -2.42 32.89 10.48
C GLY A 3 -1.67 32.35 11.70
N VAL A 4 -2.36 31.51 12.47
CA VAL A 4 -1.74 30.75 13.55
C VAL A 4 -0.80 29.73 12.90
N LYS A 5 0.50 30.03 12.90
CA LYS A 5 1.53 29.00 12.74
C LYS A 5 1.49 28.15 14.00
N THR A 6 0.82 27.01 13.94
CA THR A 6 1.02 25.97 14.94
C THR A 6 2.39 25.35 14.68
N ASP A 7 3.41 25.83 15.38
CA ASP A 7 4.64 25.07 15.61
C ASP A 7 4.25 23.82 16.41
N LEU A 8 3.87 22.77 15.69
CA LEU A 8 3.61 21.47 16.28
C LEU A 8 4.97 20.85 16.56
N ALA A 9 5.28 20.64 17.85
CA ALA A 9 6.37 19.77 18.25
C ALA A 9 6.30 18.46 17.43
N PRO A 10 7.44 17.89 17.01
CA PRO A 10 7.44 16.71 16.16
C PRO A 10 6.65 15.60 16.84
N ARG A 11 5.57 15.16 16.18
CA ARG A 11 4.72 14.06 16.65
C ARG A 11 5.60 12.82 16.78
N ALA A 12 5.45 12.08 17.88
CA ALA A 12 6.19 10.84 18.08
C ALA A 12 5.99 9.88 16.90
N THR A 13 7.07 9.27 16.43
CA THR A 13 7.06 8.33 15.31
C THR A 13 6.34 7.04 15.71
N PRO A 14 5.82 6.24 14.75
CA PRO A 14 5.26 4.93 15.04
C PRO A 14 6.18 4.08 15.93
N ARG A 15 7.48 4.00 15.61
CA ARG A 15 8.46 3.24 16.42
C ARG A 15 8.57 3.76 17.86
N GLN A 16 8.58 5.07 18.08
CA GLN A 16 8.61 5.63 19.44
C GLN A 16 7.38 5.26 20.27
N LEU A 17 6.26 4.98 19.60
CA LEU A 17 5.01 4.52 20.22
C LEU A 17 4.87 2.99 20.21
N GLY A 18 5.94 2.27 19.88
CA GLY A 18 6.00 0.80 19.89
C GLY A 18 5.28 0.13 18.73
N TYR A 19 4.99 0.84 17.64
CA TYR A 19 4.42 0.27 16.42
C TYR A 19 5.51 -0.35 15.52
N ARG A 20 5.14 -1.43 14.84
CA ARG A 20 5.88 -2.06 13.74
C ARG A 20 4.94 -2.47 12.61
N MET A 21 5.48 -2.65 11.40
CA MET A 21 4.76 -3.33 10.32
C MET A 21 4.73 -4.84 10.62
N PRO A 22 3.54 -5.47 10.69
CA PRO A 22 3.44 -6.92 10.81
C PRO A 22 3.88 -7.64 9.55
N ALA A 23 4.35 -8.88 9.70
CA ALA A 23 4.58 -9.76 8.57
C ALA A 23 3.26 -10.12 7.88
N GLU A 24 3.29 -10.42 6.59
CA GLU A 24 2.10 -10.71 5.79
C GLU A 24 1.39 -12.03 6.18
N TRP A 25 2.05 -12.91 6.94
CA TRP A 25 1.43 -14.13 7.47
C TRP A 25 0.83 -13.95 8.88
N GLU A 26 1.02 -12.78 9.52
CA GLU A 26 0.37 -12.51 10.81
C GLU A 26 -1.16 -12.36 10.62
N PRO A 27 -1.98 -12.66 11.65
CA PRO A 27 -3.44 -12.65 11.50
C PRO A 27 -4.01 -11.33 10.98
N HIS A 28 -4.83 -11.44 9.92
CA HIS A 28 -5.48 -10.31 9.26
C HIS A 28 -6.89 -10.04 9.79
N ALA A 29 -7.31 -8.78 9.71
CA ALA A 29 -8.70 -8.38 9.90
C ALA A 29 -9.48 -8.37 8.58
N ALA A 30 -8.82 -8.01 7.47
CA ALA A 30 -9.37 -7.98 6.12
C ALA A 30 -8.27 -7.80 5.08
N THR A 31 -8.53 -8.26 3.85
CA THR A 31 -7.76 -7.91 2.65
C THR A 31 -8.44 -6.77 1.87
N TRP A 32 -7.66 -5.80 1.43
CA TRP A 32 -8.13 -4.65 0.64
C TRP A 32 -7.79 -4.81 -0.84
N ILE A 33 -8.77 -4.59 -1.70
CA ILE A 33 -8.59 -4.51 -3.16
C ILE A 33 -9.34 -3.30 -3.71
N ALA A 34 -8.94 -2.80 -4.87
CA ALA A 34 -9.72 -1.85 -5.64
C ALA A 34 -10.31 -2.55 -6.85
N TRP A 35 -11.58 -2.27 -7.15
CA TRP A 35 -12.25 -2.87 -8.29
C TRP A 35 -11.64 -2.32 -9.59
N PRO A 36 -11.23 -3.19 -10.53
CA PRO A 36 -10.55 -2.76 -11.75
C PRO A 36 -11.52 -1.99 -12.65
N HIS A 37 -11.08 -0.84 -13.13
CA HIS A 37 -11.87 0.04 -14.00
C HIS A 37 -11.03 0.76 -15.06
N GLU A 38 -9.74 1.00 -14.81
CA GLU A 38 -8.82 1.62 -15.77
C GLU A 38 -8.48 0.67 -16.92
N ARG A 39 -8.96 0.97 -18.12
CA ARG A 39 -8.81 0.07 -19.27
C ARG A 39 -7.43 0.15 -19.91
N THR A 40 -6.74 1.28 -19.76
CA THR A 40 -5.42 1.51 -20.36
C THR A 40 -4.33 0.67 -19.69
N ASP A 41 -4.53 0.25 -18.44
CA ASP A 41 -3.67 -0.72 -17.74
C ASP A 41 -3.72 -2.13 -18.40
N TRP A 42 -4.78 -2.44 -19.16
CA TRP A 42 -4.91 -3.73 -19.88
C TRP A 42 -5.35 -3.51 -21.34
N PRO A 43 -4.45 -2.97 -22.19
CA PRO A 43 -4.79 -2.54 -23.54
C PRO A 43 -5.31 -3.71 -24.39
N GLY A 44 -6.57 -3.60 -24.84
CA GLY A 44 -7.26 -4.64 -25.62
C GLY A 44 -7.64 -5.90 -24.84
N LYS A 45 -7.37 -5.96 -23.53
CA LYS A 45 -7.54 -7.17 -22.68
C LYS A 45 -8.26 -6.92 -21.36
N PHE A 46 -8.97 -5.80 -21.22
CA PHE A 46 -9.72 -5.51 -20.00
C PHE A 46 -10.89 -6.47 -19.71
N ALA A 47 -11.53 -7.02 -20.76
CA ALA A 47 -12.73 -7.85 -20.62
C ALA A 47 -12.63 -9.02 -19.59
N PRO A 48 -11.53 -9.79 -19.52
CA PRO A 48 -11.33 -10.82 -18.49
C PRO A 48 -11.04 -10.30 -17.07
N ILE A 49 -10.62 -9.04 -16.90
CA ILE A 49 -10.07 -8.54 -15.63
C ILE A 49 -11.11 -8.55 -14.49
N PRO A 50 -12.37 -8.10 -14.68
CA PRO A 50 -13.39 -8.23 -13.64
C PRO A 50 -13.64 -9.68 -13.19
N TRP A 51 -13.48 -10.66 -14.07
CA TRP A 51 -13.59 -12.07 -13.70
C TRP A 51 -12.40 -12.54 -12.85
N VAL A 52 -11.17 -12.12 -13.20
CA VAL A 52 -9.97 -12.40 -12.38
C VAL A 52 -10.11 -11.83 -10.97
N TYR A 53 -10.53 -10.57 -10.84
CA TYR A 53 -10.79 -9.97 -9.53
C TYR A 53 -11.93 -10.67 -8.80
N GLY A 54 -12.99 -11.10 -9.53
CA GLY A 54 -14.06 -11.91 -8.95
C GLY A 54 -13.57 -13.24 -8.38
N GLU A 55 -12.64 -13.91 -9.07
CA GLU A 55 -12.00 -15.14 -8.64
C GLU A 55 -11.08 -14.95 -7.41
N ILE A 56 -10.41 -13.81 -7.30
CA ILE A 56 -9.64 -13.42 -6.11
C ILE A 56 -10.59 -13.27 -4.90
N VAL A 57 -11.64 -12.46 -5.03
CA VAL A 57 -12.59 -12.22 -3.94
C VAL A 57 -13.32 -13.51 -3.54
N ARG A 58 -13.68 -14.37 -4.50
CA ARG A 58 -14.30 -15.66 -4.21
C ARG A 58 -13.44 -16.56 -3.32
N ARG A 59 -12.12 -16.48 -3.44
CA ARG A 59 -11.18 -17.23 -2.61
C ARG A 59 -10.97 -16.55 -1.25
N LEU A 60 -10.71 -15.25 -1.25
CA LEU A 60 -10.47 -14.48 -0.02
C LEU A 60 -11.69 -14.49 0.93
N SER A 61 -12.90 -14.31 0.39
CA SER A 61 -14.16 -14.30 1.16
C SER A 61 -14.47 -15.61 1.90
N ARG A 62 -13.69 -16.67 1.70
CA ARG A 62 -13.81 -17.94 2.44
C ARG A 62 -12.96 -17.97 3.71
N VAL A 63 -11.93 -17.12 3.79
CA VAL A 63 -10.92 -17.17 4.85
C VAL A 63 -10.87 -15.87 5.65
N GLU A 64 -11.29 -14.75 5.07
CA GLU A 64 -11.31 -13.45 5.76
C GLU A 64 -12.30 -12.46 5.11
N ARG A 65 -12.41 -11.29 5.74
CA ARG A 65 -13.18 -10.17 5.21
C ARG A 65 -12.47 -9.53 4.02
N VAL A 66 -13.23 -9.15 2.99
CA VAL A 66 -12.70 -8.44 1.82
C VAL A 66 -13.27 -7.04 1.79
N ARG A 67 -12.40 -6.04 1.66
CA ARG A 67 -12.80 -4.63 1.55
C ARG A 67 -12.47 -4.14 0.15
N ILE A 68 -13.49 -3.72 -0.58
CA ILE A 68 -13.38 -3.38 -2.01
C ILE A 68 -13.57 -1.88 -2.19
N LEU A 69 -12.54 -1.21 -2.71
CA LEU A 69 -12.65 0.18 -3.17
C LEU A 69 -13.38 0.21 -4.52
N VAL A 70 -14.33 1.13 -4.65
CA VAL A 70 -15.11 1.36 -5.87
C VAL A 70 -15.28 2.86 -6.09
N GLU A 71 -15.26 3.30 -7.36
CA GLU A 71 -15.34 4.73 -7.72
C GLU A 71 -16.65 5.39 -7.25
N ASN A 72 -17.76 4.69 -7.42
CA ASN A 72 -19.12 5.24 -7.28
C ASN A 72 -20.16 4.10 -7.13
N PRO A 73 -21.46 4.43 -6.91
CA PRO A 73 -22.51 3.42 -6.76
C PRO A 73 -22.67 2.49 -7.96
N ASP A 74 -22.55 3.00 -9.20
CA ASP A 74 -22.69 2.17 -10.41
C ASP A 74 -21.55 1.14 -10.55
N ALA A 75 -20.34 1.53 -10.15
CA ALA A 75 -19.19 0.64 -10.06
C ALA A 75 -19.40 -0.43 -8.97
N GLU A 76 -19.99 -0.08 -7.83
CA GLU A 76 -20.37 -1.03 -6.77
C GLU A 76 -21.35 -2.08 -7.30
N ASP A 77 -22.42 -1.65 -7.97
CA ASP A 77 -23.41 -2.55 -8.55
C ASP A 77 -22.81 -3.49 -9.61
N THR A 78 -21.89 -2.96 -10.42
CA THR A 78 -21.17 -3.74 -11.42
C THR A 78 -20.26 -4.78 -10.77
N ALA A 79 -19.53 -4.41 -9.72
CA ALA A 79 -18.69 -5.31 -8.96
C ALA A 79 -19.53 -6.43 -8.31
N ARG A 80 -20.64 -6.08 -7.64
CA ARG A 80 -21.56 -7.04 -7.02
C ARG A 80 -22.08 -8.07 -8.03
N ARG A 81 -22.52 -7.64 -9.22
CA ARG A 81 -22.98 -8.55 -10.28
C ARG A 81 -21.88 -9.51 -10.74
N ALA A 82 -20.66 -9.00 -10.96
CA ALA A 82 -19.53 -9.81 -11.37
C ALA A 82 -19.15 -10.84 -10.30
N LEU A 83 -19.13 -10.43 -9.03
CA LEU A 83 -18.83 -11.29 -7.89
C LEU A 83 -19.86 -12.41 -7.70
N LEU A 84 -21.15 -12.08 -7.81
CA LEU A 84 -22.23 -13.07 -7.79
C LEU A 84 -22.09 -14.07 -8.94
N LYS A 85 -21.75 -13.61 -10.15
CA LYS A 85 -21.50 -14.48 -11.30
C LYS A 85 -20.30 -15.42 -11.10
N CYS A 86 -19.28 -14.99 -10.35
CA CYS A 86 -18.16 -15.85 -9.99
C CYS A 86 -18.51 -16.82 -8.85
N GLY A 87 -19.61 -16.60 -8.13
CA GLY A 87 -19.98 -17.40 -6.95
C GLY A 87 -19.18 -17.02 -5.71
N ALA A 88 -18.79 -15.74 -5.58
CA ALA A 88 -18.17 -15.21 -4.36
C ALA A 88 -19.20 -15.12 -3.22
N ASN A 89 -18.77 -15.39 -2.00
CA ASN A 89 -19.57 -15.10 -0.81
C ASN A 89 -19.49 -13.59 -0.54
N LEU A 90 -20.64 -12.90 -0.54
CA LEU A 90 -20.69 -11.46 -0.30
C LEU A 90 -20.91 -11.08 1.16
N ASP A 91 -21.25 -12.03 2.04
CA ASP A 91 -21.48 -11.74 3.47
C ASP A 91 -20.26 -11.09 4.15
N PRO A 92 -19.00 -11.52 3.88
CA PRO A 92 -17.81 -10.88 4.43
C PRO A 92 -17.22 -9.83 3.49
N VAL A 93 -18.02 -9.20 2.61
CA VAL A 93 -17.54 -8.19 1.65
C VAL A 93 -18.09 -6.80 1.98
N ASP A 94 -17.19 -5.87 2.31
CA ASP A 94 -17.51 -4.46 2.52
C ASP A 94 -17.10 -3.62 1.30
N PHE A 95 -17.98 -2.75 0.83
CA PHE A 95 -17.65 -1.79 -0.24
C PHE A 95 -17.35 -0.40 0.32
N TYR A 96 -16.28 0.21 -0.18
CA TYR A 96 -15.83 1.55 0.17
C TYR A 96 -15.82 2.42 -1.07
N ARG A 97 -16.66 3.46 -1.08
CA ARG A 97 -16.72 4.43 -2.18
C ARG A 97 -15.58 5.44 -2.03
N VAL A 98 -14.48 5.16 -2.72
CA VAL A 98 -13.24 5.95 -2.70
C VAL A 98 -12.70 5.94 -4.13
N PRO A 99 -12.64 7.09 -4.81
CA PRO A 99 -12.07 7.16 -6.15
C PRO A 99 -10.60 6.72 -6.17
N THR A 100 -10.22 6.06 -7.25
CA THR A 100 -8.91 5.50 -7.55
C THR A 100 -8.59 5.80 -9.02
N ASN A 101 -7.31 5.85 -9.36
CA ASN A 101 -6.89 5.85 -10.76
C ASN A 101 -6.72 4.41 -11.26
N ARG A 102 -6.27 3.50 -10.39
CA ARG A 102 -5.94 2.10 -10.76
C ARG A 102 -6.27 1.12 -9.65
N SER A 103 -6.13 -0.18 -9.93
CA SER A 103 -6.50 -1.23 -8.97
C SER A 103 -5.36 -1.75 -8.08
N TRP A 104 -4.16 -1.18 -8.18
CA TRP A 104 -2.93 -1.67 -7.55
C TRP A 104 -2.82 -1.30 -6.06
N THR A 105 -3.79 -1.74 -5.25
CA THR A 105 -3.87 -1.39 -3.81
C THR A 105 -2.65 -1.81 -3.00
N ARG A 106 -1.87 -2.80 -3.44
CA ARG A 106 -0.58 -3.15 -2.84
C ARG A 106 0.33 -1.92 -2.71
N ASP A 107 0.30 -1.03 -3.69
CA ASP A 107 1.29 0.04 -3.80
C ASP A 107 0.82 1.35 -3.16
N TYR A 108 -0.45 1.72 -3.32
CA TYR A 108 -0.95 3.02 -2.85
C TYR A 108 -1.81 2.94 -1.58
N ALA A 109 -2.32 1.77 -1.21
CA ALA A 109 -3.17 1.68 -0.02
C ALA A 109 -2.32 1.85 1.26
N PRO A 110 -2.95 2.22 2.39
CA PRO A 110 -2.27 2.30 3.67
C PRO A 110 -1.40 1.07 3.99
N ILE A 111 -0.16 1.30 4.40
CA ILE A 111 0.60 0.29 5.13
C ILE A 111 0.16 0.37 6.58
N PHE A 112 -0.43 -0.72 7.08
CA PHE A 112 -0.86 -0.82 8.47
C PHE A 112 0.30 -1.21 9.38
N VAL A 113 0.34 -0.58 10.56
CA VAL A 113 1.30 -0.90 11.62
C VAL A 113 0.56 -1.27 12.90
N LYS A 114 1.17 -2.11 13.73
CA LYS A 114 0.60 -2.62 14.97
C LYS A 114 1.56 -2.41 16.12
N ASN A 115 1.06 -1.98 17.28
CA ASN A 115 1.87 -1.87 18.49
C ASN A 115 1.77 -3.09 19.40
N ASN A 116 2.61 -3.11 20.44
CA ASN A 116 2.68 -4.21 21.42
C ASN A 116 1.36 -4.45 22.19
N SER A 117 0.45 -3.47 22.24
CA SER A 117 -0.89 -3.62 22.83
C SER A 117 -1.94 -4.13 21.84
N GLY A 118 -1.55 -4.34 20.58
CA GLY A 118 -2.44 -4.77 19.50
C GLY A 118 -3.20 -3.65 18.80
N GLN A 119 -2.96 -2.38 19.15
CA GLN A 119 -3.56 -1.25 18.46
C GLN A 119 -3.00 -1.12 17.04
N ILE A 120 -3.89 -0.80 16.11
CA ILE A 120 -3.57 -0.63 14.68
C ILE A 120 -3.43 0.86 14.37
N GLY A 121 -2.46 1.19 13.54
CA GLY A 121 -2.26 2.51 12.95
C GLY A 121 -1.95 2.42 11.47
N ILE A 122 -1.87 3.58 10.82
CA ILE A 122 -1.66 3.73 9.37
C ILE A 122 -0.41 4.56 9.11
N THR A 123 0.45 4.07 8.23
CA THR A 123 1.46 4.89 7.57
C THR A 123 1.00 5.26 6.17
N ASN A 124 0.83 6.55 5.93
CA ASN A 124 0.34 7.13 4.68
C ASN A 124 1.52 7.59 3.81
N TRP A 125 2.17 6.65 3.12
CA TRP A 125 3.25 6.91 2.18
C TRP A 125 2.75 7.57 0.91
N ARG A 126 3.55 8.45 0.29
CA ARG A 126 3.17 9.06 -0.98
C ARG A 126 3.21 8.03 -2.10
N PHE A 127 2.19 8.03 -2.94
CA PHE A 127 2.21 7.35 -4.22
C PHE A 127 2.39 8.38 -5.34
N ASN A 128 3.14 8.01 -6.39
CA ASN A 128 3.37 8.88 -7.54
C ASN A 128 3.26 8.13 -8.89
N GLY A 129 2.55 7.01 -8.94
CA GLY A 129 2.44 6.19 -10.15
C GLY A 129 3.77 5.59 -10.57
N TRP A 130 4.55 5.05 -9.61
CA TRP A 130 5.89 4.49 -9.82
C TRP A 130 6.88 5.43 -10.53
N ALA A 131 6.69 6.75 -10.38
CA ALA A 131 7.38 7.80 -11.15
C ALA A 131 7.28 7.63 -12.68
N LYS A 132 6.23 6.96 -13.16
CA LYS A 132 6.01 6.59 -14.56
C LYS A 132 4.71 7.18 -15.13
N TYR A 133 3.64 7.17 -14.34
CA TYR A 133 2.32 7.69 -14.75
C TYR A 133 2.03 9.02 -14.06
N ASP A 134 1.31 9.92 -14.74
CA ASP A 134 0.96 11.25 -14.20
C ASP A 134 -0.41 11.29 -13.48
N ASP A 135 -1.22 10.24 -13.66
CA ASP A 135 -2.57 10.08 -13.15
C ASP A 135 -2.61 9.13 -11.93
N TRP A 136 -2.16 9.64 -10.78
CA TRP A 136 -2.08 8.86 -9.53
C TRP A 136 -2.70 9.56 -8.32
N LYS A 137 -3.24 10.77 -8.51
CA LYS A 137 -3.68 11.62 -7.38
C LYS A 137 -4.84 11.03 -6.60
N SER A 138 -5.74 10.28 -7.26
CA SER A 138 -6.83 9.58 -6.57
C SER A 138 -6.28 8.41 -5.77
N ASP A 139 -5.34 7.65 -6.33
CA ASP A 139 -4.65 6.55 -5.64
C ASP A 139 -3.92 7.05 -4.37
N ASP A 140 -3.14 8.14 -4.48
CA ASP A 140 -2.45 8.75 -3.33
C ASP A 140 -3.41 9.29 -2.25
N ALA A 141 -4.64 9.66 -2.63
CA ALA A 141 -5.66 10.13 -1.70
C ALA A 141 -6.40 9.00 -0.96
N VAL A 142 -6.26 7.74 -1.38
CA VAL A 142 -6.94 6.59 -0.77
C VAL A 142 -6.58 6.46 0.69
N ALA A 143 -5.29 6.54 1.03
CA ALA A 143 -4.84 6.30 2.39
C ALA A 143 -5.35 7.35 3.39
N ALA A 144 -5.41 8.62 2.99
CA ALA A 144 -6.04 9.68 3.77
C ALA A 144 -7.57 9.46 3.91
N SER A 145 -8.24 9.05 2.84
CA SER A 145 -9.68 8.75 2.84
C SER A 145 -10.03 7.58 3.77
N LEU A 146 -9.22 6.51 3.77
CA LEU A 146 -9.41 5.36 4.65
C LEU A 146 -9.09 5.69 6.10
N THR A 147 -8.07 6.51 6.37
CA THR A 147 -7.75 6.98 7.72
C THR A 147 -8.95 7.66 8.37
N GLN A 148 -9.61 8.58 7.65
CA GLN A 148 -10.79 9.28 8.16
C GLN A 148 -11.96 8.33 8.47
N ARG A 149 -12.19 7.34 7.60
CA ARG A 149 -13.27 6.36 7.75
C ARG A 149 -13.01 5.36 8.88
N LEU A 150 -11.77 4.90 9.02
CA LEU A 150 -11.39 3.88 10.01
C LEU A 150 -11.10 4.48 11.39
N LYS A 151 -10.90 5.81 11.48
CA LYS A 151 -10.60 6.52 12.73
C LYS A 151 -9.37 5.96 13.47
N LEU A 152 -8.36 5.56 12.70
CA LEU A 152 -7.10 5.02 13.23
C LEU A 152 -6.06 6.13 13.38
N PRO A 153 -5.10 6.00 14.33
CA PRO A 153 -3.89 6.81 14.33
C PRO A 153 -3.19 6.68 12.98
N ALA A 154 -2.83 7.81 12.37
CA ALA A 154 -2.09 7.84 11.11
C ALA A 154 -0.90 8.79 11.16
N TRP A 155 0.13 8.46 10.39
CA TRP A 155 1.33 9.25 10.18
C TRP A 155 1.60 9.41 8.69
N GLU A 156 2.17 10.54 8.30
CA GLU A 156 2.64 10.80 6.94
C GLU A 156 4.17 10.78 6.93
N PRO A 157 4.81 9.67 6.53
CA PRO A 157 6.26 9.55 6.52
C PRO A 157 6.89 10.65 5.68
N SER A 158 7.72 11.47 6.32
CA SER A 158 8.32 12.65 5.70
C SER A 158 9.77 12.82 6.12
N LEU A 159 10.61 13.25 5.19
CA LEU A 159 12.01 13.62 5.43
C LEU A 159 12.35 14.88 4.63
N HIS A 160 13.18 15.76 5.17
CA HIS A 160 13.54 17.04 4.55
C HIS A 160 12.31 17.85 4.09
N SER A 161 11.24 17.85 4.91
CA SER A 161 9.97 18.53 4.66
C SER A 161 9.20 18.04 3.43
N ARG A 162 9.44 16.80 2.98
CA ARG A 162 8.73 16.16 1.87
C ARG A 162 8.21 14.79 2.30
N ARG A 163 6.97 14.48 1.92
CA ARG A 163 6.40 13.13 2.11
C ARG A 163 7.17 12.14 1.25
N VAL A 164 7.65 11.06 1.86
CA VAL A 164 8.44 10.03 1.21
C VAL A 164 7.53 9.20 0.31
N VAL A 165 7.99 8.97 -0.92
CA VAL A 165 7.33 8.08 -1.88
C VAL A 165 7.74 6.65 -1.56
N LEU A 166 6.78 5.76 -1.37
CA LEU A 166 7.02 4.34 -1.13
C LEU A 166 5.80 3.54 -1.54
N GLU A 167 6.01 2.55 -2.39
CA GLU A 167 5.01 1.56 -2.75
C GLU A 167 5.10 0.32 -1.86
N GLY A 168 3.98 -0.22 -1.41
CA GLY A 168 3.98 -1.42 -0.56
C GLY A 168 4.57 -2.67 -1.24
N GLY A 169 4.51 -2.81 -2.56
CA GLY A 169 5.16 -3.91 -3.30
C GLY A 169 6.68 -3.77 -3.42
N SER A 170 7.22 -2.57 -3.18
CA SER A 170 8.68 -2.32 -3.22
C SER A 170 9.41 -2.87 -1.99
N ILE A 171 8.68 -3.26 -0.94
CA ILE A 171 9.22 -3.74 0.32
C ILE A 171 8.54 -5.04 0.77
N ASP A 172 9.24 -5.85 1.55
CA ASP A 172 8.68 -7.01 2.24
C ASP A 172 9.30 -7.12 3.65
N VAL A 173 8.52 -7.46 4.68
CA VAL A 173 8.99 -7.49 6.08
C VAL A 173 8.74 -8.83 6.74
N ASN A 174 9.67 -9.27 7.58
CA ASN A 174 9.53 -10.51 8.36
C ASN A 174 8.77 -10.34 9.68
N GLY A 175 8.28 -9.12 9.97
CA GLY A 175 7.61 -8.76 11.23
C GLY A 175 8.53 -8.70 12.47
N CYS A 176 9.80 -9.08 12.33
CA CYS A 176 10.79 -9.18 13.42
C CYS A 176 11.98 -8.23 13.23
N GLY A 177 11.77 -7.13 12.50
CA GLY A 177 12.74 -6.06 12.34
C GLY A 177 13.60 -6.14 11.07
N ALA A 178 13.38 -7.10 10.18
CA ALA A 178 14.02 -7.11 8.86
C ALA A 178 13.06 -6.63 7.76
N LEU A 179 13.61 -5.92 6.78
CA LEU A 179 12.95 -5.48 5.56
C LEU A 179 13.80 -5.87 4.35
N LEU A 180 13.18 -6.43 3.34
CA LEU A 180 13.76 -6.72 2.03
C LEU A 180 13.26 -5.68 1.02
N THR A 181 14.17 -5.20 0.15
CA THR A 181 13.88 -4.24 -0.92
C THR A 181 14.92 -4.38 -2.03
N THR A 182 14.72 -3.71 -3.16
CA THR A 182 15.74 -3.58 -4.22
C THR A 182 16.38 -2.19 -4.24
N GLU A 183 17.64 -2.11 -4.66
CA GLU A 183 18.33 -0.86 -4.95
C GLU A 183 17.78 -0.22 -6.24
N GLU A 184 17.42 -1.04 -7.22
CA GLU A 184 16.85 -0.56 -8.49
C GLU A 184 15.58 0.26 -8.27
N CYS A 185 14.64 -0.19 -7.44
CA CYS A 185 13.40 0.55 -7.20
C CYS A 185 13.63 1.84 -6.40
N LEU A 186 14.34 1.75 -5.28
CA LEU A 186 14.34 2.84 -4.30
C LEU A 186 15.52 3.81 -4.40
N LEU A 187 16.61 3.43 -5.09
CA LEU A 187 17.84 4.24 -5.19
C LEU A 187 18.20 4.62 -6.63
N SER A 188 17.59 4.02 -7.64
CA SER A 188 17.89 4.34 -9.04
C SER A 188 17.44 5.75 -9.43
N PRO A 189 18.21 6.46 -10.28
CA PRO A 189 17.79 7.75 -10.81
C PRO A 189 16.77 7.66 -11.97
N VAL A 190 16.50 6.47 -12.52
CA VAL A 190 15.69 6.32 -13.76
C VAL A 190 14.20 6.56 -13.52
N GLN A 191 13.59 5.85 -12.57
CA GLN A 191 12.24 6.11 -12.06
C GLN A 191 12.31 6.53 -10.59
N ALA A 192 13.09 7.59 -10.32
CA ALA A 192 13.45 8.00 -8.98
C ALA A 192 12.23 8.34 -8.11
N ARG A 193 11.97 7.51 -7.09
CA ARG A 193 10.91 7.75 -6.09
C ARG A 193 11.20 8.97 -5.23
N ASN A 194 12.42 9.04 -4.73
CA ASN A 194 12.84 10.05 -3.77
C ASN A 194 14.18 10.69 -4.19
N PRO A 195 14.21 11.56 -5.22
CA PRO A 195 15.43 12.21 -5.67
C PRO A 195 16.16 12.93 -4.51
N GLY A 196 17.43 12.56 -4.31
CA GLY A 196 18.29 13.14 -3.27
C GLY A 196 18.23 12.45 -1.90
N LEU A 197 17.36 11.46 -1.69
CA LEU A 197 17.44 10.62 -0.49
C LEU A 197 18.50 9.54 -0.65
N SER A 198 19.32 9.37 0.38
CA SER A 198 20.33 8.33 0.45
C SER A 198 19.76 7.01 0.97
N ARG A 199 20.55 5.94 0.87
CA ARG A 199 20.24 4.66 1.52
C ARG A 199 20.03 4.80 3.03
N GLU A 200 20.80 5.68 3.67
CA GLU A 200 20.71 5.88 5.12
C GLU A 200 19.45 6.63 5.52
N ASP A 201 19.03 7.60 4.69
CA ASP A 201 17.74 8.29 4.84
C ASP A 201 16.57 7.29 4.78
N LEU A 202 16.62 6.36 3.81
CA LEU A 202 15.59 5.32 3.68
C LEU A 202 15.64 4.31 4.84
N ARG A 203 16.82 3.94 5.34
CA ARG A 203 16.92 3.13 6.56
C ARG A 203 16.29 3.81 7.76
N GLN A 204 16.55 5.11 7.94
CA GLN A 204 15.98 5.90 9.02
C GLN A 204 14.46 5.99 8.89
N ILE A 205 13.92 6.25 7.69
CA ILE A 205 12.47 6.35 7.51
C ILE A 205 11.78 4.99 7.75
N PHE A 206 12.35 3.89 7.29
CA PHE A 206 11.79 2.56 7.56
C PHE A 206 11.84 2.22 9.05
N ARG A 207 12.94 2.56 9.72
CA ARG A 207 13.05 2.42 11.18
C ARG A 207 11.93 3.17 11.89
N ASP A 208 11.80 4.46 11.61
CA ASP A 208 10.86 5.32 12.35
C ASP A 208 9.39 4.97 12.12
N TYR A 209 9.03 4.61 10.89
CA TYR A 209 7.64 4.44 10.50
C TYR A 209 7.17 2.99 10.40
N LEU A 210 8.07 2.03 10.11
CA LEU A 210 7.75 0.61 9.99
C LEU A 210 8.32 -0.24 11.13
N GLY A 211 9.16 0.34 12.01
CA GLY A 211 9.73 -0.39 13.15
C GLY A 211 10.78 -1.42 12.76
N VAL A 212 11.41 -1.28 11.59
CA VAL A 212 12.46 -2.19 11.12
C VAL A 212 13.85 -1.73 11.59
N GLU A 213 14.74 -2.67 11.80
CA GLU A 213 16.11 -2.44 12.30
C GLU A 213 17.16 -2.77 11.24
N HIS A 214 16.86 -3.73 10.35
CA HIS A 214 17.76 -4.22 9.32
C HIS A 214 17.10 -4.15 7.95
N VAL A 215 17.83 -3.62 6.96
CA VAL A 215 17.36 -3.56 5.57
C VAL A 215 18.30 -4.34 4.67
N LEU A 216 17.75 -5.36 4.03
CA LEU A 216 18.39 -6.22 3.04
C LEU A 216 18.14 -5.61 1.66
N TRP A 217 19.22 -5.18 1.00
CA TRP A 217 19.19 -4.54 -0.31
C TRP A 217 19.57 -5.56 -1.38
N LEU A 218 18.57 -6.08 -2.08
CA LEU A 218 18.80 -6.78 -3.35
C LEU A 218 19.16 -5.75 -4.42
N LYS A 219 19.84 -6.19 -5.49
CA LYS A 219 20.29 -5.26 -6.52
C LYS A 219 19.13 -4.87 -7.45
N ASN A 220 18.84 -5.73 -8.41
CA ASN A 220 17.90 -5.49 -9.49
C ASN A 220 16.67 -6.38 -9.34
N GLY A 221 15.54 -5.93 -9.86
CA GLY A 221 14.35 -6.75 -10.05
C GLY A 221 14.43 -7.61 -11.32
N ILE A 222 13.27 -7.92 -11.88
CA ILE A 222 13.13 -8.80 -13.04
C ILE A 222 12.92 -8.01 -14.35
N ALA A 223 13.26 -8.61 -15.48
CA ALA A 223 13.01 -8.02 -16.78
C ALA A 223 11.50 -7.98 -17.11
N GLY A 224 11.03 -6.86 -17.67
CA GLY A 224 9.64 -6.66 -18.04
C GLY A 224 8.73 -6.14 -16.92
N ASP A 225 9.30 -5.86 -15.75
CA ASP A 225 8.61 -5.20 -14.64
C ASP A 225 8.44 -3.69 -14.91
N ASP A 226 7.21 -3.22 -14.72
CA ASP A 226 6.80 -1.82 -14.92
C ASP A 226 6.95 -0.95 -13.67
N THR A 227 7.26 -1.56 -12.52
CA THR A 227 7.41 -0.90 -11.23
C THR A 227 8.85 -0.51 -10.92
N HIS A 228 9.78 -0.79 -11.84
CA HIS A 228 11.21 -0.49 -11.74
C HIS A 228 11.92 -1.30 -10.64
N GLY A 229 11.64 -2.59 -10.60
CA GLY A 229 12.33 -3.57 -9.79
C GLY A 229 11.70 -3.80 -8.43
N HIS A 230 10.37 -3.91 -8.33
CA HIS A 230 9.75 -4.26 -7.06
C HIS A 230 10.25 -5.60 -6.52
N VAL A 231 10.34 -5.69 -5.20
CA VAL A 231 10.86 -6.89 -4.53
C VAL A 231 9.83 -8.02 -4.52
N ASP A 232 8.54 -7.68 -4.56
CA ASP A 232 7.46 -8.65 -4.45
C ASP A 232 7.30 -9.57 -5.68
N ASP A 233 7.88 -9.17 -6.82
CA ASP A 233 8.06 -10.00 -8.02
C ASP A 233 9.31 -10.90 -7.98
N LEU A 234 10.18 -10.74 -6.97
CA LEU A 234 11.48 -11.40 -6.89
C LEU A 234 11.63 -12.32 -5.68
N ALA A 235 11.38 -11.81 -4.48
CA ALA A 235 11.65 -12.51 -3.22
C ALA A 235 10.75 -12.02 -2.09
N ARG A 236 10.27 -12.95 -1.26
CA ARG A 236 9.38 -12.69 -0.12
C ARG A 236 9.88 -13.48 1.09
N PHE A 237 9.73 -12.92 2.28
CA PHE A 237 9.81 -13.71 3.50
C PHE A 237 8.61 -14.67 3.57
N VAL A 238 8.86 -15.88 4.07
CA VAL A 238 7.82 -16.90 4.30
C VAL A 238 7.68 -17.29 5.77
N ASP A 239 8.64 -16.85 6.59
CA ASP A 239 8.66 -16.99 8.04
C ASP A 239 9.59 -15.91 8.65
N PRO A 240 9.70 -15.81 9.99
CA PRO A 240 10.50 -14.77 10.64
C PRO A 240 12.01 -14.75 10.36
N THR A 241 12.60 -15.74 9.68
CA THR A 241 14.07 -15.89 9.52
C THR A 241 14.56 -15.88 8.07
#